data_AF-A0A977R7G6-F1
#
_entry.id   AF-A0A977R7G6-F1
#
_cell.length_a   1.000
_cell.length_b   1.000
_cell.length_c   1.000
_cell.angle_alpha   90.00
_cell.angle_beta   90.00
_cell.angle_gamma   90.00
#
_symmetry.space_group_name_H-M   'P 1'
#
loop_
_entity.id
_entity.type
_entity.pdbx_description
1 polymer ?
#
loop_
_entity_poly.entity_id
_entity_poly.type
_entity_poly.pdbx_seq_one_letter_code
_entity_poly.pdbx_strand_id
1 'polypeptide(L)'
;MLQLRFIKGGFSLLRVKRITIFSAAVQSTHNVDYKPIKKVMVANRGEIAIRVFRACTELGIRTVAVYSEQDTGQMHRQKADEAYLIGKGLPPVQAYLHIPDIIKVAKENEVDAIHPGYGFLSERADFAQACVDAGVRFIGPPPEVVRKMGDKLEARAIAIEAGVPVVPGSSAPITSLTEAQEFADAYDYPIMFKAAYGGGGRGMRVVRDYEELEENYQRAYSEALSAFGNGALFVERFIERPRHIEVQILGDKYGNVIHLYERDCSIQRRHQKVVEIAPAAQLDQQLRDRLTSDAVKLAKRVGYENAGTVEFLIDKHGK
;
A
#
# COMPACT_ATOMS: atom_id res chain seq x y z
N MET A 1 29.59 -40.39 -78.67
CA MET A 1 28.62 -41.23 -79.41
C MET A 1 27.90 -42.10 -78.39
N LEU A 2 26.60 -42.37 -78.61
CA LEU A 2 25.64 -43.13 -77.79
C LEU A 2 24.85 -42.38 -76.69
N GLN A 3 23.61 -42.06 -77.08
CA GLN A 3 22.42 -41.91 -76.23
C GLN A 3 22.13 -43.21 -75.47
N LEU A 4 21.55 -43.13 -74.27
CA LEU A 4 20.65 -44.18 -73.79
C LEU A 4 19.45 -43.59 -73.02
N ARG A 5 18.27 -44.07 -73.41
CA ARG A 5 16.93 -43.73 -72.91
C ARG A 5 16.62 -44.41 -71.57
N PHE A 6 15.73 -43.74 -70.84
CA PHE A 6 15.04 -44.09 -69.60
C PHE A 6 14.48 -45.52 -69.49
N ILE A 7 14.52 -46.08 -68.28
CA ILE A 7 13.47 -46.95 -67.72
C ILE A 7 13.20 -46.55 -66.26
N LYS A 8 11.91 -46.38 -65.93
CA LYS A 8 11.36 -46.11 -64.59
C LYS A 8 11.29 -47.41 -63.77
N GLY A 9 11.57 -47.32 -62.48
CA GLY A 9 11.25 -48.35 -61.49
C GLY A 9 11.28 -47.77 -60.08
N GLY A 10 10.11 -47.65 -59.45
CA GLY A 10 9.94 -46.99 -58.15
C GLY A 10 10.47 -47.82 -56.98
N PHE A 11 11.06 -47.13 -56.00
CA PHE A 11 11.43 -47.68 -54.70
C PHE A 11 10.56 -47.05 -53.61
N SER A 12 9.87 -47.90 -52.86
CA SER A 12 9.14 -47.60 -51.63
C SER A 12 10.14 -47.40 -50.48
N LEU A 13 10.11 -46.24 -49.83
CA LEU A 13 10.88 -45.94 -48.61
C LEU A 13 10.00 -46.11 -47.37
N LEU A 14 10.39 -47.01 -46.46
CA LEU A 14 9.79 -47.13 -45.13
C LEU A 14 9.95 -45.83 -44.34
N ARG A 15 8.83 -45.27 -43.86
CA ARG A 15 8.78 -44.05 -43.05
C ARG A 15 8.65 -44.41 -41.57
N VAL A 16 9.73 -44.22 -40.81
CA VAL A 16 9.70 -44.32 -39.34
C VAL A 16 8.87 -43.16 -38.77
N LYS A 17 7.75 -43.47 -38.12
CA LYS A 17 6.93 -42.48 -37.40
C LYS A 17 7.59 -42.13 -36.06
N ARG A 18 8.13 -40.92 -35.94
CA ARG A 18 8.39 -40.30 -34.62
C ARG A 18 7.04 -39.94 -33.99
N ILE A 19 6.72 -40.57 -32.87
CA ILE A 19 5.58 -40.19 -32.03
C ILE A 19 6.05 -39.03 -31.16
N THR A 20 5.58 -37.82 -31.47
CA THR A 20 5.74 -36.66 -30.60
C THR A 20 4.54 -36.65 -29.65
N ILE A 21 4.77 -36.94 -28.37
CA ILE A 21 3.76 -36.76 -27.32
C ILE A 21 3.69 -35.26 -27.02
N PHE A 22 2.67 -34.59 -27.56
CA PHE A 22 2.33 -33.25 -27.11
C PHE A 22 1.64 -33.38 -25.74
N SER A 23 2.31 -32.89 -24.69
CA SER A 23 1.65 -32.60 -23.42
C SER A 23 0.58 -31.53 -23.69
N ALA A 24 -0.68 -31.88 -23.51
CA ALA A 24 -1.77 -30.93 -23.56
C ALA A 24 -1.63 -29.99 -22.34
N ALA A 25 -0.98 -28.84 -22.55
CA ALA A 25 -1.05 -27.76 -21.61
C ALA A 25 -2.53 -27.38 -21.46
N VAL A 26 -3.06 -27.56 -20.24
CA VAL A 26 -4.37 -27.02 -19.86
C VAL A 26 -4.24 -25.51 -19.95
N GLN A 27 -4.63 -24.94 -21.10
CA GLN A 27 -4.86 -23.51 -21.21
C GLN A 27 -6.08 -23.20 -20.34
N SER A 28 -5.82 -22.70 -19.14
CA SER A 28 -6.84 -22.00 -18.37
C SER A 28 -7.31 -20.81 -19.20
N THR A 29 -8.44 -20.96 -19.88
CA THR A 29 -9.14 -19.85 -20.51
C THR A 29 -9.86 -19.08 -19.42
N HIS A 30 -9.12 -18.33 -18.60
CA HIS A 30 -9.72 -17.24 -17.85
C HIS A 30 -10.13 -16.18 -18.86
N ASN A 31 -11.38 -16.24 -19.31
CA ASN A 31 -12.01 -15.18 -20.09
C ASN A 31 -12.14 -13.98 -19.14
N VAL A 32 -11.13 -13.10 -19.13
CA VAL A 32 -11.16 -11.88 -18.34
C VAL A 32 -12.15 -10.93 -19.02
N ASP A 33 -13.32 -10.75 -18.43
CA ASP A 33 -14.30 -9.75 -18.88
C ASP A 33 -13.69 -8.35 -18.67
N TYR A 34 -13.06 -7.82 -19.71
CA TYR A 34 -12.48 -6.48 -19.70
C TYR A 34 -13.61 -5.44 -19.73
N LYS A 35 -13.99 -4.96 -18.55
CA LYS A 35 -14.83 -3.75 -18.44
C LYS A 35 -13.91 -2.52 -18.34
N PRO A 36 -13.77 -1.69 -19.38
CA PRO A 36 -12.96 -0.48 -19.30
C PRO A 36 -13.49 0.47 -18.22
N ILE A 37 -12.59 1.21 -17.56
CA ILE A 37 -12.97 2.29 -16.64
C ILE A 37 -13.29 3.52 -17.50
N LYS A 38 -14.52 4.03 -17.43
CA LYS A 38 -14.98 5.22 -18.17
C LYS A 38 -15.20 6.41 -17.26
N LYS A 39 -15.57 6.18 -15.99
CA LYS A 39 -15.83 7.22 -14.99
C LYS A 39 -15.16 6.89 -13.65
N VAL A 40 -14.30 7.79 -13.17
CA VAL A 40 -13.59 7.70 -11.89
C VAL A 40 -14.05 8.79 -10.95
N MET A 41 -14.46 8.40 -9.74
CA MET A 41 -14.67 9.32 -8.63
C MET A 41 -13.44 9.37 -7.74
N VAL A 42 -13.03 10.57 -7.32
CA VAL A 42 -11.97 10.71 -6.32
C VAL A 42 -12.59 10.99 -4.96
N ALA A 43 -12.52 10.01 -4.06
CA ALA A 43 -13.00 10.12 -2.68
C ALA A 43 -11.98 10.87 -1.79
N ASN A 44 -11.59 12.07 -2.23
CA ASN A 44 -10.60 12.92 -1.57
C ASN A 44 -10.82 14.38 -1.98
N ARG A 45 -9.95 15.29 -1.52
CA ARG A 45 -10.03 16.74 -1.73
C ARG A 45 -8.66 17.34 -2.05
N GLY A 46 -8.66 18.61 -2.47
CA GLY A 46 -7.43 19.38 -2.59
C GLY A 46 -6.51 18.88 -3.71
N GLU A 47 -5.21 18.90 -3.47
CA GLU A 47 -4.21 18.66 -4.52
C GLU A 47 -4.26 17.23 -5.08
N ILE A 48 -4.42 16.23 -4.22
CA ILE A 48 -4.40 14.82 -4.63
C ILE A 48 -5.60 14.48 -5.53
N ALA A 49 -6.75 15.10 -5.28
CA ALA A 49 -7.92 14.96 -6.14
C ALA A 49 -7.62 15.52 -7.54
N ILE A 50 -7.02 16.71 -7.62
CA ILE A 50 -6.60 17.32 -8.89
C ILE A 50 -5.55 16.47 -9.61
N ARG A 51 -4.58 15.92 -8.87
CA ARG A 51 -3.54 15.04 -9.41
C ARG A 51 -4.12 13.80 -10.09
N VAL A 52 -5.17 13.21 -9.50
CA VAL A 52 -5.85 12.05 -10.08
C VAL A 52 -6.74 12.46 -11.25
N PHE A 53 -7.45 13.59 -11.16
CA PHE A 53 -8.26 14.09 -12.27
C PHE A 53 -7.42 14.33 -13.52
N ARG A 54 -6.23 14.95 -13.38
CA ARG A 54 -5.29 15.13 -14.51
C ARG A 54 -4.95 13.81 -15.21
N ALA A 55 -4.61 12.77 -14.43
CA ALA A 55 -4.30 11.45 -14.99
C ALA A 55 -5.52 10.82 -15.69
N CYS A 56 -6.71 10.96 -15.11
CA CYS A 56 -7.95 10.49 -15.75
C CYS A 56 -8.23 11.23 -17.07
N THR A 57 -8.08 12.56 -17.08
CA THR A 57 -8.26 13.37 -18.29
C THR A 57 -7.28 12.99 -19.39
N GLU A 58 -6.00 12.76 -19.06
CA GLU A 58 -4.98 12.29 -20.01
C GLU A 58 -5.33 10.92 -20.61
N LEU A 59 -6.04 10.07 -19.87
CA LEU A 59 -6.52 8.75 -20.30
C LEU A 59 -7.92 8.79 -20.96
N GLY A 60 -8.55 9.96 -21.07
CA GLY A 60 -9.92 10.09 -21.61
C GLY A 60 -11.02 9.55 -20.69
N ILE A 61 -10.76 9.45 -19.38
CA ILE A 61 -11.67 8.97 -18.35
C ILE A 61 -12.39 10.16 -17.71
N ARG A 62 -13.73 10.07 -17.59
CA ARG A 62 -14.57 11.09 -16.94
C ARG A 62 -14.33 11.12 -15.44
N THR A 63 -14.37 12.31 -14.86
CA THR A 63 -13.96 12.56 -13.47
C THR A 63 -15.10 13.07 -12.62
N VAL A 64 -15.20 12.54 -11.40
CA VAL A 64 -16.20 12.95 -10.40
C VAL A 64 -15.51 13.39 -9.12
N ALA A 65 -15.80 14.61 -8.67
CA ALA A 65 -15.39 15.12 -7.37
C ALA A 65 -16.49 14.91 -6.32
N VAL A 66 -16.08 14.67 -5.08
CA VAL A 66 -16.94 14.85 -3.90
C VAL A 66 -16.44 16.03 -3.07
N TYR A 67 -17.35 16.71 -2.39
CA TYR A 67 -17.01 17.85 -1.54
C TYR A 67 -17.96 18.00 -0.35
N SER A 68 -17.47 18.57 0.75
CA SER A 68 -18.31 18.99 1.89
C SER A 68 -18.90 20.38 1.66
N GLU A 69 -19.91 20.79 2.44
CA GLU A 69 -20.53 22.13 2.30
C GLU A 69 -19.50 23.26 2.43
N GLN A 70 -18.51 23.09 3.31
CA GLN A 70 -17.44 24.06 3.55
C GLN A 70 -16.39 24.10 2.42
N ASP A 71 -16.32 23.04 1.60
CA ASP A 71 -15.41 22.95 0.46
C ASP A 71 -16.08 23.33 -0.88
N THR A 72 -17.26 23.95 -0.85
CA THR A 72 -17.99 24.42 -2.05
C THR A 72 -17.12 25.27 -2.98
N GLY A 73 -16.21 26.09 -2.42
CA GLY A 73 -15.30 26.95 -3.18
C GLY A 73 -13.94 26.33 -3.54
N GLN A 74 -13.69 25.05 -3.22
CA GLN A 74 -12.38 24.44 -3.45
C GLN A 74 -12.11 24.13 -4.91
N MET A 75 -10.83 24.24 -5.29
CA MET A 75 -10.39 24.06 -6.68
C MET A 75 -10.65 22.66 -7.23
N HIS A 76 -10.54 21.59 -6.42
CA HIS A 76 -10.72 20.23 -6.93
C HIS A 76 -12.13 19.99 -7.47
N ARG A 77 -13.13 20.62 -6.86
CA ARG A 77 -14.53 20.59 -7.32
C ARG A 77 -14.66 21.13 -8.76
N GLN A 78 -13.94 22.20 -9.08
CA GLN A 78 -13.99 22.86 -10.39
C GLN A 78 -13.12 22.16 -11.46
N LYS A 79 -12.28 21.21 -11.04
CA LYS A 79 -11.35 20.49 -11.93
C LYS A 79 -11.88 19.12 -12.37
N ALA A 80 -12.99 18.66 -11.80
CA ALA A 80 -13.69 17.46 -12.24
C ALA A 80 -14.81 17.81 -13.25
N ASP A 81 -15.23 16.83 -14.05
CA ASP A 81 -16.33 16.98 -15.00
C ASP A 81 -17.69 17.11 -14.29
N GLU A 82 -17.84 16.40 -13.17
CA GLU A 82 -19.03 16.39 -12.31
C GLU A 82 -18.60 16.50 -10.84
N ALA A 83 -19.43 17.09 -9.98
CA ALA A 83 -19.13 17.21 -8.55
C ALA A 83 -20.38 17.13 -7.68
N TYR A 84 -20.30 16.36 -6.59
CA TYR A 84 -21.44 16.10 -5.69
C TYR A 84 -21.13 16.41 -4.23
N LEU A 85 -22.11 16.99 -3.55
CA LEU A 85 -22.04 17.24 -2.13
C LEU A 85 -22.17 15.91 -1.36
N ILE A 86 -21.30 15.67 -0.39
CA ILE A 86 -21.35 14.54 0.54
C ILE A 86 -21.44 15.02 1.99
N GLY A 87 -22.00 14.19 2.87
CA GLY A 87 -22.01 14.44 4.31
C GLY A 87 -22.71 15.74 4.67
N LYS A 88 -23.86 16.02 4.05
CA LYS A 88 -24.62 17.25 4.28
C LYS A 88 -24.93 17.42 5.78
N GLY A 89 -24.62 18.57 6.35
CA GLY A 89 -24.78 18.83 7.79
C GLY A 89 -23.70 18.20 8.69
N LEU A 90 -22.76 17.43 8.15
CA LEU A 90 -21.61 16.92 8.92
C LEU A 90 -20.48 17.95 8.98
N PRO A 91 -19.63 17.90 10.03
CA PRO A 91 -18.34 18.57 10.03
C PRO A 91 -17.51 18.21 8.79
N PRO A 92 -16.69 19.14 8.26
CA PRO A 92 -16.06 19.01 6.95
C PRO A 92 -15.22 17.73 6.80
N VAL A 93 -14.45 17.36 7.82
CA VAL A 93 -13.63 16.13 7.80
C VAL A 93 -14.49 14.88 7.86
N GLN A 94 -15.55 14.89 8.69
CA GLN A 94 -16.45 13.75 8.83
C GLN A 94 -17.19 13.45 7.52
N ALA A 95 -17.50 14.48 6.73
CA ALA A 95 -18.10 14.31 5.42
C ALA A 95 -17.26 13.38 4.50
N TYR A 96 -15.94 13.59 4.44
CA TYR A 96 -15.01 12.75 3.66
C TYR A 96 -14.73 11.37 4.28
N LEU A 97 -15.14 11.14 5.52
CA LEU A 97 -15.05 9.84 6.19
C LEU A 97 -16.39 9.06 6.14
N HIS A 98 -17.44 9.66 5.57
CA HIS A 98 -18.78 9.08 5.56
C HIS A 98 -18.97 8.09 4.39
N ILE A 99 -18.55 6.84 4.60
CA ILE A 99 -18.59 5.76 3.61
C ILE A 99 -19.98 5.60 2.93
N PRO A 100 -21.11 5.57 3.66
CA PRO A 100 -22.42 5.37 3.03
C PRO A 100 -22.78 6.44 1.99
N ASP A 101 -22.43 7.71 2.26
CA ASP A 101 -22.71 8.82 1.33
C ASP A 101 -21.84 8.74 0.09
N ILE A 102 -20.55 8.42 0.27
CA ILE A 102 -19.61 8.27 -0.85
C ILE A 102 -20.06 7.13 -1.77
N ILE A 103 -20.41 5.96 -1.20
CA ILE A 103 -20.91 4.82 -1.99
C ILE A 103 -22.24 5.15 -2.67
N LYS A 104 -23.15 5.86 -1.99
CA LYS A 104 -24.41 6.33 -2.57
C LYS A 104 -24.16 7.20 -3.80
N VAL A 105 -23.30 8.22 -3.68
CA VAL A 105 -22.95 9.11 -4.80
C VAL A 105 -22.34 8.32 -5.96
N ALA A 106 -21.46 7.35 -5.67
CA ALA A 106 -20.86 6.51 -6.70
C ALA A 106 -21.93 5.74 -7.50
N LYS A 107 -22.90 5.13 -6.81
CA LYS A 107 -23.95 4.33 -7.43
C LYS A 107 -24.96 5.17 -8.20
N GLU A 108 -25.42 6.28 -7.63
CA GLU A 108 -26.41 7.17 -8.28
C GLU A 108 -25.88 7.82 -9.56
N ASN A 109 -24.55 7.93 -9.70
CA ASN A 109 -23.90 8.60 -10.83
C ASN A 109 -23.08 7.66 -11.71
N GLU A 110 -23.31 6.35 -11.59
CA GLU A 110 -22.73 5.31 -12.46
C GLU A 110 -21.19 5.39 -12.52
N VAL A 111 -20.55 5.53 -11.36
CA VAL A 111 -19.09 5.54 -11.23
C VAL A 111 -18.55 4.13 -11.35
N ASP A 112 -17.59 3.91 -12.26
CA ASP A 112 -16.96 2.60 -12.46
C ASP A 112 -15.90 2.28 -11.40
N ALA A 113 -15.19 3.32 -10.93
CA ALA A 113 -14.07 3.16 -10.01
C ALA A 113 -13.90 4.38 -9.08
N ILE A 114 -13.42 4.12 -7.86
CA ILE A 114 -13.09 5.13 -6.86
C ILE A 114 -11.59 5.14 -6.59
N HIS A 115 -10.98 6.31 -6.75
CA HIS A 115 -9.62 6.56 -6.28
C HIS A 115 -9.67 7.22 -4.89
N PRO A 116 -9.08 6.63 -3.85
CA PRO A 116 -9.17 7.20 -2.51
C PRO A 116 -8.13 8.31 -2.24
N GLY A 117 -7.12 8.45 -3.09
CA GLY A 117 -6.02 9.38 -2.86
C GLY A 117 -5.14 8.88 -1.72
N TYR A 118 -4.72 9.77 -0.82
CA TYR A 118 -4.05 9.44 0.44
C TYR A 118 -4.77 10.07 1.63
N GLY A 119 -4.58 9.54 2.83
CA GLY A 119 -5.35 9.92 4.01
C GLY A 119 -6.83 9.54 3.89
N PHE A 120 -7.69 10.12 4.74
CA PHE A 120 -9.12 9.79 4.82
C PHE A 120 -9.40 8.28 4.83
N LEU A 121 -9.98 7.76 3.76
CA LEU A 121 -10.42 6.37 3.62
C LEU A 121 -9.45 5.50 2.80
N SER A 122 -8.29 6.02 2.39
CA SER A 122 -7.34 5.29 1.52
C SER A 122 -6.76 4.02 2.10
N GLU A 123 -6.65 3.94 3.44
CA GLU A 123 -6.14 2.77 4.16
C GLU A 123 -7.25 2.07 4.96
N ARG A 124 -8.52 2.36 4.65
CA ARG A 124 -9.69 1.79 5.33
C ARG A 124 -10.17 0.55 4.57
N ALA A 125 -9.88 -0.62 5.12
CA ALA A 125 -10.27 -1.90 4.52
C ALA A 125 -11.80 -2.05 4.37
N ASP A 126 -12.58 -1.51 5.30
CA ASP A 126 -14.04 -1.48 5.23
C ASP A 126 -14.56 -0.57 4.10
N PHE A 127 -13.87 0.53 3.78
CA PHE A 127 -14.19 1.34 2.61
C PHE A 127 -13.85 0.63 1.31
N ALA A 128 -12.68 0.01 1.22
CA ALA A 128 -12.30 -0.80 0.06
C ALA A 128 -13.31 -1.94 -0.16
N GLN A 129 -13.74 -2.61 0.91
CA GLN A 129 -14.78 -3.64 0.86
C GLN A 129 -16.13 -3.08 0.42
N ALA A 130 -16.56 -1.94 0.95
CA ALA A 130 -17.81 -1.30 0.57
C ALA A 130 -17.85 -0.90 -0.93
N CYS A 131 -16.70 -0.52 -1.52
CA CYS A 131 -16.60 -0.29 -2.96
C CYS A 131 -16.88 -1.60 -3.73
N VAL A 132 -16.22 -2.69 -3.35
CA VAL A 132 -16.38 -4.01 -3.97
C VAL A 132 -17.83 -4.48 -3.87
N ASP A 133 -18.44 -4.39 -2.68
CA ASP A 133 -19.83 -4.79 -2.42
C ASP A 133 -20.84 -3.95 -3.24
N ALA A 134 -20.51 -2.69 -3.51
CA ALA A 134 -21.29 -1.80 -4.35
C ALA A 134 -21.10 -2.03 -5.87
N GLY A 135 -20.19 -2.93 -6.26
CA GLY A 135 -19.84 -3.17 -7.66
C GLY A 135 -18.96 -2.07 -8.28
N VAL A 136 -18.33 -1.23 -7.44
CA VAL A 136 -17.45 -0.13 -7.85
C VAL A 136 -16.01 -0.54 -7.58
N ARG A 137 -15.11 -0.34 -8.55
CA ARG A 137 -13.71 -0.73 -8.37
C ARG A 137 -13.00 0.19 -7.39
N PHE A 138 -12.38 -0.36 -6.36
CA PHE A 138 -11.42 0.37 -5.54
C PHE A 138 -10.08 0.47 -6.29
N ILE A 139 -9.60 1.69 -6.55
CA ILE A 139 -8.27 1.92 -7.15
C ILE A 139 -7.24 1.93 -6.02
N GLY A 140 -6.83 0.72 -5.62
CA GLY A 140 -5.85 0.44 -4.58
C GLY A 140 -5.68 -1.07 -4.43
N PRO A 141 -4.99 -1.53 -3.37
CA PRO A 141 -4.86 -2.96 -3.08
C PRO A 141 -6.21 -3.62 -2.74
N PRO A 142 -6.33 -4.95 -2.82
CA PRO A 142 -7.52 -5.67 -2.39
C PRO A 142 -7.86 -5.39 -0.91
N PRO A 143 -9.15 -5.40 -0.50
CA PRO A 143 -9.55 -5.09 0.88
C PRO A 143 -8.82 -5.92 1.95
N GLU A 144 -8.56 -7.19 1.66
CA GLU A 144 -7.78 -8.07 2.53
C GLU A 144 -6.34 -7.56 2.72
N VAL A 145 -5.68 -7.14 1.65
CA VAL A 145 -4.32 -6.59 1.70
C VAL A 145 -4.30 -5.27 2.46
N VAL A 146 -5.29 -4.39 2.23
CA VAL A 146 -5.45 -3.14 3.00
C VAL A 146 -5.59 -3.44 4.50
N ARG A 147 -6.37 -4.45 4.88
CA ARG A 147 -6.54 -4.86 6.29
C ARG A 147 -5.23 -5.37 6.88
N LYS A 148 -4.58 -6.32 6.21
CA LYS A 148 -3.33 -6.95 6.67
C LYS A 148 -2.19 -5.96 6.84
N MET A 149 -2.07 -5.03 5.89
CA MET A 149 -1.00 -4.03 5.91
C MET A 149 -1.32 -2.80 6.76
N GLY A 150 -2.61 -2.56 7.06
CA GLY A 150 -3.06 -1.49 7.95
C GLY A 150 -2.89 -1.81 9.44
N ASP A 151 -2.81 -3.09 9.80
CA ASP A 151 -2.40 -3.54 11.14
C ASP A 151 -0.87 -3.68 11.19
N LYS A 152 -0.21 -2.89 12.04
CA LYS A 152 1.25 -2.89 12.13
C LYS A 152 1.83 -4.21 12.62
N LEU A 153 1.12 -4.92 13.48
CA LEU A 153 1.59 -6.19 14.03
C LEU A 153 1.44 -7.30 13.00
N GLU A 154 0.31 -7.34 12.30
CA GLU A 154 0.11 -8.29 11.20
C GLU A 154 1.10 -8.02 10.05
N ALA A 155 1.27 -6.75 9.65
CA ALA A 155 2.25 -6.35 8.65
C ALA A 155 3.68 -6.74 9.04
N ARG A 156 4.04 -6.58 10.32
CA ARG A 156 5.36 -6.99 10.85
C ARG A 156 5.55 -8.50 10.84
N ALA A 157 4.54 -9.26 11.25
CA ALA A 157 4.59 -10.73 11.19
C ALA A 157 4.79 -11.21 9.74
N ILE A 158 4.05 -10.65 8.79
CA ILE A 158 4.19 -10.93 7.36
C ILE A 158 5.59 -10.58 6.86
N ALA A 159 6.16 -9.44 7.27
CA ALA A 159 7.51 -9.04 6.90
C ALA A 159 8.57 -10.05 7.41
N ILE A 160 8.44 -10.51 8.66
CA ILE A 160 9.30 -11.56 9.23
C ILE A 160 9.18 -12.86 8.44
N GLU A 161 7.96 -13.31 8.13
CA GLU A 161 7.71 -14.50 7.31
C GLU A 161 8.28 -14.36 5.89
N ALA A 162 8.22 -13.14 5.34
CA ALA A 162 8.84 -12.79 4.07
C ALA A 162 10.36 -12.69 4.18
N GLY A 163 10.97 -12.86 5.36
CA GLY A 163 12.41 -12.71 5.59
C GLY A 163 12.91 -11.30 5.33
N VAL A 164 12.05 -10.29 5.50
CA VAL A 164 12.41 -8.87 5.48
C VAL A 164 12.83 -8.47 6.89
N PRO A 165 13.97 -7.79 7.09
CA PRO A 165 14.40 -7.33 8.39
C PRO A 165 13.36 -6.36 9.01
N VAL A 166 13.04 -6.58 10.28
CA VAL A 166 12.16 -5.68 11.04
C VAL A 166 12.87 -5.21 12.30
N VAL A 167 12.47 -4.04 12.80
CA VAL A 167 12.93 -3.56 14.11
C VAL A 167 12.48 -4.56 15.18
N PRO A 168 13.35 -4.95 16.14
CA PRO A 168 12.94 -5.76 17.28
C PRO A 168 11.80 -5.07 18.04
N GLY A 169 10.79 -5.85 18.43
CA GLY A 169 9.54 -5.35 18.97
C GLY A 169 8.65 -6.49 19.43
N SER A 170 7.65 -6.16 20.26
CA SER A 170 6.67 -7.14 20.73
C SER A 170 5.89 -7.74 19.55
N SER A 171 5.52 -9.00 19.67
CA SER A 171 4.73 -9.72 18.65
C SER A 171 3.23 -9.46 18.75
N ALA A 172 2.77 -8.96 19.89
CA ALA A 172 1.39 -8.61 20.19
C ALA A 172 1.32 -7.23 20.86
N PRO A 173 0.14 -6.60 20.95
CA PRO A 173 -0.03 -5.42 21.77
C PRO A 173 0.31 -5.76 23.23
N ILE A 174 1.04 -4.86 23.89
CA ILE A 174 1.37 -5.04 25.31
C ILE A 174 0.12 -4.78 26.16
N THR A 175 -0.10 -5.61 27.18
CA THR A 175 -1.27 -5.46 28.07
C THR A 175 -0.91 -4.87 29.43
N SER A 176 0.38 -4.76 29.73
CA SER A 176 0.89 -4.29 31.01
C SER A 176 2.23 -3.55 30.86
N LEU A 177 2.57 -2.74 31.86
CA LEU A 177 3.91 -2.14 31.98
C LEU A 177 5.00 -3.20 32.17
N THR A 178 4.66 -4.33 32.81
CA THR A 178 5.58 -5.45 33.02
C THR A 178 6.10 -6.00 31.69
N GLU A 179 5.23 -6.20 30.71
CA GLU A 179 5.66 -6.65 29.37
C GLU A 179 6.60 -5.64 28.68
N ALA A 180 6.38 -4.34 28.90
CA ALA A 180 7.27 -3.30 28.38
C ALA A 180 8.64 -3.31 29.08
N GLN A 181 8.66 -3.59 30.39
CA GLN A 181 9.88 -3.74 31.16
C GLN A 181 10.67 -5.00 30.74
N GLU A 182 10.01 -6.15 30.62
CA GLU A 182 10.63 -7.39 30.12
C GLU A 182 11.25 -7.19 28.74
N PHE A 183 10.58 -6.42 27.87
CA PHE A 183 11.12 -6.05 26.57
C PHE A 183 12.38 -5.17 26.70
N ALA A 184 12.36 -4.16 27.57
CA ALA A 184 13.50 -3.29 27.80
C ALA A 184 14.70 -4.05 28.38
N ASP A 185 14.47 -4.99 29.30
CA ASP A 185 15.52 -5.84 29.88
C ASP A 185 16.16 -6.77 28.83
N ALA A 186 15.41 -7.17 27.79
CA ALA A 186 15.91 -8.03 26.72
C ALA A 186 16.61 -7.29 25.58
N TYR A 187 16.22 -6.04 25.29
CA TYR A 187 16.67 -5.29 24.10
C TYR A 187 17.40 -3.98 24.41
N ASP A 188 17.55 -3.65 25.70
CA ASP A 188 18.07 -2.40 26.25
C ASP A 188 17.24 -1.16 25.88
N TYR A 189 17.33 -0.14 26.73
CA TYR A 189 16.87 1.21 26.39
C TYR A 189 17.79 1.87 25.35
N PRO A 190 17.29 2.84 24.56
CA PRO A 190 15.92 3.33 24.52
C PRO A 190 14.95 2.42 23.75
N ILE A 191 13.70 2.39 24.22
CA ILE A 191 12.58 1.74 23.55
C ILE A 191 11.56 2.79 23.09
N MET A 192 10.60 2.39 22.26
CA MET A 192 9.55 3.27 21.76
C MET A 192 8.21 2.56 21.79
N PHE A 193 7.24 3.18 22.47
CA PHE A 193 5.83 2.82 22.35
C PHE A 193 5.28 3.34 21.03
N LYS A 194 4.45 2.52 20.37
CA LYS A 194 3.71 2.87 19.18
C LYS A 194 2.27 2.37 19.29
N ALA A 195 1.32 3.18 18.83
CA ALA A 195 -0.06 2.74 18.62
C ALA A 195 -0.09 1.59 17.60
N ALA A 196 -0.71 0.47 17.96
CA ALA A 196 -0.87 -0.71 17.11
C ALA A 196 -1.73 -0.39 15.88
N TYR A 197 -2.77 0.43 16.09
CA TYR A 197 -3.68 0.90 15.06
C TYR A 197 -3.51 2.42 14.86
N GLY A 198 -3.21 2.86 13.63
CA GLY A 198 -3.12 4.28 13.28
C GLY A 198 -1.78 4.72 12.67
N GLY A 199 -1.68 6.01 12.31
CA GLY A 199 -0.54 6.56 11.55
C GLY A 199 -0.31 8.07 11.77
N GLY A 200 0.57 8.67 10.98
CA GLY A 200 0.83 10.13 11.00
C GLY A 200 1.65 10.64 12.18
N GLY A 201 2.42 9.76 12.83
CA GLY A 201 3.33 10.12 13.93
C GLY A 201 2.65 10.36 15.29
N ARG A 202 1.37 10.01 15.44
CA ARG A 202 0.62 10.11 16.70
C ARG A 202 0.65 8.80 17.48
N GLY A 203 0.55 8.91 18.81
CA GLY A 203 0.58 7.75 19.71
C GLY A 203 1.95 7.07 19.74
N MET A 204 3.03 7.85 19.65
CA MET A 204 4.41 7.36 19.77
C MET A 204 5.14 8.07 20.92
N ARG A 205 5.86 7.31 21.75
CA ARG A 205 6.68 7.86 22.84
C ARG A 205 7.98 7.09 22.96
N VAL A 206 9.09 7.83 23.04
CA VAL A 206 10.42 7.27 23.33
C VAL A 206 10.57 7.20 24.83
N VAL A 207 11.09 6.08 25.32
CA VAL A 207 11.41 5.84 26.72
C VAL A 207 12.90 5.57 26.81
N ARG A 208 13.63 6.38 27.58
CA ARG A 208 15.10 6.31 27.67
C ARG A 208 15.60 5.56 28.90
N ASP A 209 14.77 5.45 29.92
CA ASP A 209 15.09 4.79 31.18
C ASP A 209 13.82 4.23 31.83
N TYR A 210 14.00 3.52 32.94
CA TYR A 210 12.92 2.85 33.65
C TYR A 210 11.93 3.84 34.27
N GLU A 211 12.44 4.96 34.77
CA GLU A 211 11.68 6.03 35.43
C GLU A 211 10.67 6.69 34.48
N GLU A 212 10.98 6.77 33.19
CA GLU A 212 10.12 7.30 32.15
C GLU A 212 8.99 6.35 31.68
N LEU A 213 9.05 5.05 32.04
CA LEU A 213 8.24 4.00 31.42
C LEU A 213 6.73 4.19 31.63
N GLU A 214 6.31 4.38 32.89
CA GLU A 214 4.90 4.48 33.26
C GLU A 214 4.23 5.74 32.67
N GLU A 215 4.88 6.90 32.81
CA GLU A 215 4.34 8.16 32.29
C GLU A 215 4.16 8.09 30.76
N ASN A 216 5.17 7.60 30.04
CA ASN A 216 5.12 7.53 28.59
C ASN A 216 4.10 6.52 28.07
N TYR A 217 3.91 5.39 28.78
CA TYR A 217 2.86 4.42 28.43
C TYR A 217 1.47 5.07 28.52
N GLN A 218 1.15 5.71 29.66
CA GLN A 218 -0.16 6.36 29.87
C GLN A 218 -0.44 7.44 28.83
N ARG A 219 0.58 8.25 28.49
CA ARG A 219 0.47 9.30 27.48
C ARG A 219 0.29 8.73 26.07
N ALA A 220 1.04 7.69 25.71
CA ALA A 220 0.88 7.03 24.41
C ALA A 220 -0.51 6.39 24.28
N TYR A 221 -0.98 5.71 25.34
CA TYR A 221 -2.29 5.05 25.38
C TYR A 221 -3.43 6.06 25.20
N SER A 222 -3.38 7.17 25.95
CA SER A 222 -4.40 8.23 25.90
C SER A 222 -4.45 8.92 24.53
N GLU A 223 -3.29 9.16 23.92
CA GLU A 223 -3.19 9.72 22.58
C GLU A 223 -3.74 8.75 21.52
N ALA A 224 -3.40 7.46 21.61
CA ALA A 224 -3.91 6.45 20.70
C ALA A 224 -5.44 6.29 20.81
N LEU A 225 -5.97 6.21 22.03
CA LEU A 225 -7.41 6.10 22.29
C LEU A 225 -8.18 7.31 21.74
N SER A 226 -7.69 8.52 21.99
CA SER A 226 -8.35 9.75 21.52
C SER A 226 -8.26 9.94 20.00
N ALA A 227 -7.14 9.55 19.37
CA ALA A 227 -6.94 9.75 17.94
C ALA A 227 -7.55 8.64 17.07
N PHE A 228 -7.55 7.39 17.56
CA PHE A 228 -7.90 6.21 16.76
C PHE A 228 -9.05 5.38 17.35
N GLY A 229 -9.56 5.75 18.53
CA GLY A 229 -10.60 4.99 19.22
C GLY A 229 -10.12 3.68 19.86
N ASN A 230 -8.81 3.39 19.78
CA ASN A 230 -8.18 2.19 20.32
C ASN A 230 -6.83 2.55 20.96
N GLY A 231 -6.68 2.26 22.25
CA GLY A 231 -5.47 2.56 23.03
C GLY A 231 -4.36 1.51 22.91
N ALA A 232 -4.55 0.43 22.17
CA ALA A 232 -3.58 -0.66 22.08
C ALA A 232 -2.19 -0.17 21.61
N LEU A 233 -1.16 -0.49 22.39
CA LEU A 233 0.22 -0.13 22.11
C LEU A 233 1.05 -1.39 21.88
N PHE A 234 2.14 -1.25 21.14
CA PHE A 234 3.23 -2.22 21.10
C PHE A 234 4.55 -1.50 21.32
N VAL A 235 5.60 -2.25 21.67
CA VAL A 235 6.93 -1.72 21.96
C VAL A 235 7.92 -2.17 20.90
N GLU A 236 8.81 -1.27 20.49
CA GLU A 236 9.94 -1.55 19.61
C GLU A 236 11.22 -0.96 20.18
N ARG A 237 12.37 -1.50 19.76
CA ARG A 237 13.66 -0.85 19.98
C ARG A 237 13.67 0.51 19.30
N PHE A 238 14.12 1.55 20.00
CA PHE A 238 14.28 2.87 19.40
C PHE A 238 15.60 2.94 18.63
N ILE A 239 15.53 3.24 17.33
CA ILE A 239 16.72 3.50 16.52
C ILE A 239 17.06 4.98 16.67
N GLU A 240 18.25 5.28 17.19
CA GLU A 240 18.70 6.66 17.33
C GLU A 240 19.19 7.24 16.00
N ARG A 241 18.68 8.43 15.66
CA ARG A 241 19.03 9.19 14.44
C ARG A 241 18.96 8.33 13.16
N PRO A 242 17.82 7.64 12.89
CA PRO A 242 17.70 6.83 11.70
C PRO A 242 17.55 7.72 10.47
N ARG A 243 17.98 7.21 9.32
CA ARG A 243 17.43 7.67 8.04
C ARG A 243 16.08 6.99 7.80
N HIS A 244 15.11 7.73 7.30
CA HIS A 244 13.82 7.18 6.87
C HIS A 244 13.87 7.02 5.35
N ILE A 245 14.06 5.79 4.89
CA ILE A 245 14.11 5.46 3.46
C ILE A 245 12.88 4.65 3.10
N GLU A 246 12.24 4.96 1.98
CA GLU A 246 11.06 4.25 1.54
C GLU A 246 11.16 3.84 0.08
N VAL A 247 10.64 2.67 -0.27
CA VAL A 247 10.69 2.12 -1.63
C VAL A 247 9.30 2.17 -2.24
N GLN A 248 9.19 2.79 -3.42
CA GLN A 248 7.97 2.77 -4.21
C GLN A 248 7.79 1.40 -4.86
N ILE A 249 6.62 0.81 -4.74
CA ILE A 249 6.23 -0.42 -5.44
C ILE A 249 5.02 -0.19 -6.36
N LEU A 250 4.96 -0.97 -7.43
CA LEU A 250 3.79 -1.13 -8.30
C LEU A 250 3.54 -2.62 -8.53
N GLY A 251 2.35 -3.08 -8.19
CA GLY A 251 1.89 -4.46 -8.42
C GLY A 251 0.72 -4.53 -9.41
N ASP A 252 0.67 -5.57 -10.22
CA ASP A 252 -0.48 -5.88 -11.09
C ASP A 252 -1.25 -7.12 -10.63
N LYS A 253 -2.40 -7.36 -11.27
CA LYS A 253 -3.28 -8.51 -10.97
C LYS A 253 -2.72 -9.86 -11.43
N TYR A 254 -1.57 -9.86 -12.10
CA TYR A 254 -0.92 -11.06 -12.64
C TYR A 254 0.27 -11.49 -11.77
N GLY A 255 0.48 -10.82 -10.63
CA GLY A 255 1.56 -11.12 -9.69
C GLY A 255 2.90 -10.47 -10.06
N ASN A 256 2.93 -9.59 -11.07
CA ASN A 256 4.12 -8.79 -11.35
C ASN A 256 4.21 -7.67 -10.33
N VAL A 257 5.41 -7.50 -9.77
CA VAL A 257 5.73 -6.40 -8.86
C VAL A 257 7.08 -5.82 -9.25
N ILE A 258 7.12 -4.50 -9.44
CA ILE A 258 8.34 -3.73 -9.66
C ILE A 258 8.51 -2.69 -8.55
N HIS A 259 9.75 -2.22 -8.37
CA HIS A 259 10.02 -1.04 -7.58
C HIS A 259 10.35 0.15 -8.50
N LEU A 260 10.07 1.36 -8.03
CA LEU A 260 10.49 2.62 -8.68
C LEU A 260 11.51 3.34 -7.79
N TYR A 261 12.55 2.58 -7.40
CA TYR A 261 13.62 3.02 -6.50
C TYR A 261 13.11 3.53 -5.15
N GLU A 262 14.02 4.14 -4.40
CA GLU A 262 13.81 4.66 -3.05
C GLU A 262 13.69 6.19 -3.01
N ARG A 263 13.09 6.68 -1.92
CA ARG A 263 13.09 8.08 -1.51
C ARG A 263 13.69 8.20 -0.12
N ASP A 264 14.40 9.30 0.11
CA ASP A 264 14.85 9.69 1.43
C ASP A 264 13.89 10.73 2.00
N CYS A 265 13.23 10.36 3.09
CA CYS A 265 12.24 11.16 3.82
C CYS A 265 12.73 11.48 5.24
N SER A 266 14.04 11.51 5.46
CA SER A 266 14.64 11.71 6.79
C SER A 266 14.47 13.13 7.34
N ILE A 267 14.21 14.12 6.48
CA ILE A 267 13.98 15.51 6.88
C ILE A 267 12.55 15.63 7.42
N GLN A 268 12.43 15.50 8.74
CA GLN A 268 11.16 15.45 9.45
C GLN A 268 11.09 16.47 10.57
N ARG A 269 9.87 16.93 10.89
CA ARG A 269 9.57 17.71 12.08
C ARG A 269 8.47 16.98 12.86
N ARG A 270 8.75 16.60 14.11
CA ARG A 270 7.83 15.82 14.97
C ARG A 270 7.28 14.57 14.27
N HIS A 271 8.19 13.79 13.65
CA HIS A 271 7.86 12.56 12.92
C HIS A 271 6.93 12.72 11.70
N GLN A 272 6.82 13.94 11.16
CA GLN A 272 6.13 14.22 9.90
C GLN A 272 7.16 14.63 8.84
N LYS A 273 7.03 14.06 7.64
CA LYS A 273 7.88 14.36 6.49
C LYS A 273 7.69 15.81 6.06
N VAL A 274 8.80 16.51 5.80
CA VAL A 274 8.81 17.93 5.40
C VAL A 274 9.48 18.10 4.05
N VAL A 275 10.56 17.35 3.80
CA VAL A 275 11.25 17.32 2.52
C VAL A 275 11.59 15.89 2.18
N GLU A 276 11.24 15.48 0.97
CA GLU A 276 11.55 14.18 0.40
C GLU A 276 12.45 14.36 -0.83
N ILE A 277 13.47 13.52 -0.98
CA ILE A 277 14.35 13.51 -2.16
C ILE A 277 14.40 12.12 -2.80
N ALA A 278 14.65 12.07 -4.11
CA ALA A 278 14.78 10.83 -4.87
C ALA A 278 15.87 10.96 -5.95
N PRO A 279 16.77 9.96 -6.13
CA PRO A 279 16.98 8.83 -5.21
C PRO A 279 17.58 9.28 -3.87
N ALA A 280 17.74 8.36 -2.92
CA ALA A 280 18.35 8.67 -1.63
C ALA A 280 19.84 9.03 -1.80
N ALA A 281 20.21 10.25 -1.42
CA ALA A 281 21.59 10.72 -1.50
C ALA A 281 22.51 9.87 -0.62
N GLN A 282 23.74 9.59 -1.08
CA GLN A 282 24.77 8.87 -0.32
C GLN A 282 24.30 7.52 0.26
N LEU A 283 23.37 6.84 -0.41
CA LEU A 283 22.98 5.47 -0.07
C LEU A 283 23.87 4.48 -0.82
N ASP A 284 24.54 3.60 -0.08
CA ASP A 284 25.35 2.52 -0.66
C ASP A 284 24.52 1.65 -1.62
N GLN A 285 25.12 1.24 -2.74
CA GLN A 285 24.40 0.54 -3.79
C GLN A 285 23.92 -0.85 -3.33
N GLN A 286 24.71 -1.58 -2.54
CA GLN A 286 24.29 -2.89 -2.03
C GLN A 286 23.13 -2.75 -1.04
N LEU A 287 23.15 -1.71 -0.20
CA LEU A 287 22.03 -1.40 0.68
C LEU A 287 20.77 -1.02 -0.12
N ARG A 288 20.88 -0.20 -1.17
CA ARG A 288 19.76 0.11 -2.08
C ARG A 288 19.17 -1.15 -2.71
N ASP A 289 20.02 -2.03 -3.22
CA ASP A 289 19.58 -3.28 -3.87
C ASP A 289 18.86 -4.21 -2.87
N ARG A 290 19.32 -4.26 -1.62
CA ARG A 290 18.64 -5.01 -0.55
C ARG A 290 17.26 -4.40 -0.22
N LEU A 291 17.18 -3.09 0.03
CA LEU A 291 15.93 -2.43 0.38
C LEU A 291 14.86 -2.60 -0.71
N THR A 292 15.28 -2.43 -1.97
CA THR A 292 14.38 -2.58 -3.11
C THR A 292 13.95 -4.02 -3.32
N SER A 293 14.86 -4.98 -3.16
CA SER A 293 14.54 -6.42 -3.17
C SER A 293 13.57 -6.80 -2.05
N ASP A 294 13.80 -6.34 -0.83
CA ASP A 294 12.95 -6.63 0.33
C ASP A 294 11.55 -6.06 0.16
N ALA A 295 11.43 -4.83 -0.36
CA ALA A 295 10.14 -4.22 -0.67
C ALA A 295 9.34 -5.02 -1.71
N VAL A 296 10.00 -5.45 -2.80
CA VAL A 296 9.36 -6.29 -3.83
C VAL A 296 8.98 -7.66 -3.26
N LYS A 297 9.82 -8.25 -2.40
CA LYS A 297 9.57 -9.54 -1.76
C LYS A 297 8.35 -9.48 -0.85
N LEU A 298 8.24 -8.45 -0.01
CA LEU A 298 7.08 -8.21 0.84
C LEU A 298 5.81 -8.02 0.02
N ALA A 299 5.87 -7.15 -0.99
CA ALA A 299 4.75 -6.90 -1.89
C ALA A 299 4.25 -8.16 -2.60
N LYS A 300 5.16 -9.01 -3.10
CA LYS A 300 4.80 -10.30 -3.69
C LYS A 300 4.19 -11.26 -2.67
N ARG A 301 4.71 -11.30 -1.44
CA ARG A 301 4.21 -12.18 -0.37
C ARG A 301 2.74 -11.91 -0.05
N VAL A 302 2.32 -10.65 -0.06
CA VAL A 302 0.94 -10.26 0.24
C VAL A 302 0.03 -10.20 -0.98
N GLY A 303 0.54 -10.49 -2.19
CA GLY A 303 -0.23 -10.34 -3.42
C GLY A 303 -0.63 -8.87 -3.66
N TYR A 304 0.30 -7.95 -3.45
CA TYR A 304 0.04 -6.51 -3.56
C TYR A 304 -0.35 -6.13 -4.99
N GLU A 305 -1.42 -5.33 -5.13
CA GLU A 305 -1.86 -4.73 -6.39
C GLU A 305 -1.85 -3.20 -6.25
N ASN A 306 -1.71 -2.49 -7.37
CA ASN A 306 -1.66 -1.02 -7.44
C ASN A 306 -0.34 -0.44 -6.88
N ALA A 307 -0.32 0.85 -6.58
CA ALA A 307 0.82 1.55 -6.01
C ALA A 307 0.85 1.44 -4.48
N GLY A 308 2.06 1.26 -3.94
CA GLY A 308 2.31 1.19 -2.51
C GLY A 308 3.72 1.67 -2.16
N THR A 309 3.98 1.81 -0.88
CA THR A 309 5.30 2.21 -0.37
C THR A 309 5.67 1.29 0.78
N VAL A 310 6.91 0.79 0.79
CA VAL A 310 7.48 0.07 1.93
C VAL A 310 8.48 0.98 2.62
N GLU A 311 8.25 1.30 3.89
CA GLU A 311 9.08 2.21 4.68
C GLU A 311 10.11 1.44 5.52
N PHE A 312 11.34 1.96 5.56
CA PHE A 312 12.47 1.41 6.30
C PHE A 312 13.11 2.50 7.16
N LEU A 313 13.63 2.08 8.31
CA LEU A 313 14.55 2.87 9.12
C LEU A 313 15.94 2.29 8.95
N ILE A 314 16.89 3.13 8.55
CA ILE A 314 18.28 2.75 8.40
C ILE A 314 19.07 3.35 9.56
N ASP A 315 19.74 2.50 10.32
CA ASP A 315 20.58 2.92 11.44
C ASP A 315 21.93 3.53 10.97
N LYS A 316 22.72 4.01 11.93
CA LYS A 316 24.06 4.58 11.65
C LYS A 316 25.07 3.59 11.06
N HIS A 317 24.76 2.29 11.06
CA HIS A 317 25.58 1.21 10.53
C HIS A 317 25.12 0.72 9.16
N GLY A 318 24.06 1.31 8.59
CA GLY A 318 23.52 0.89 7.29
C GLY A 318 22.73 -0.42 7.37
N LYS A 319 22.13 -0.71 8.53
CA LYS A 319 21.19 -1.82 8.75
C LYS A 319 19.76 -1.33 8.83
#